data_AF-A0A1W9TI24-F1
#
_entry.id   AF-A0A1W9TI24-F1
#
_cell.length_a   1.000
_cell.length_b   1.000
_cell.length_c   1.000
_cell.angle_alpha   90.00
_cell.angle_beta   90.00
_cell.angle_gamma   90.00
#
_symmetry.space_group_name_H-M   'P 1'
#
loop_
_entity.id
_entity.type
_entity.pdbx_description
1 polymer ?
#
loop_
_entity_poly.entity_id
_entity_poly.type
_entity_poly.pdbx_seq_one_letter_code
_entity_poly.pdbx_strand_id
1 'polypeptide(L)'
;MTANKAPIGGSAHLSGYEPPDRSDWETGLHPMDNLLRGERLPHIWCQGCGLGTALTTFISSLQWLVKNKNWDLDKVAVVSGIGCSGRVAGYMRLDSFHTTHGRAIPFATGLKLANPGLKVVVFSGDGDIAGIGGNHFIHAARRNLDITVICVNNFNYGMTGGQVGSTTPHAARAVTTQYGNFEYPFNLPYLAAAGGASFMARWTVLHARRLEWTLREALEHRGFSFVEIIAPCSTAYARWNPEGKGLDPQNLKRRGLEVMKHYQKVGKISPETHPKDADIKVDENGVITEIVEGKFIDDPKPDLQKSIDQMAKAAEKKWKTVKQGIKNRPRLKARKGHVPRTELQLGGFGGQGIISAGKIIGQAAAIYDKLEACFTQSYGPEARGGAAGSQVVISSAPIHYPNITEPGSAVIMSQGAYEKYVPLLTSGAMLLIDDGLVKPPDNHRDDIITHGIPATKTAEDLGNVRAANTVMLGFWTAVVGAVTREAMQYSLSESVPGKTVEVNLKAFEHGYQAGMKLK
;
A
#
# COMPACT_ATOMS: atom_id res chain seq x y z
N MET A 1 13.75 38.97 25.72
CA MET A 1 14.30 38.38 26.96
C MET A 1 15.03 37.11 26.59
N THR A 2 16.35 37.15 26.72
CA THR A 2 17.30 36.05 26.47
C THR A 2 17.15 34.99 27.55
N ALA A 3 16.73 33.78 27.18
CA ALA A 3 16.74 32.64 28.09
C ALA A 3 18.07 31.88 27.94
N ASN A 4 18.97 32.11 28.90
CA ASN A 4 20.22 31.40 29.06
C ASN A 4 20.01 29.88 29.16
N LYS A 5 20.74 29.10 28.36
CA LYS A 5 20.94 27.67 28.60
C LYS A 5 21.85 27.50 29.82
N ALA A 6 21.35 26.84 30.85
CA ALA A 6 22.17 26.37 31.97
C ALA A 6 22.98 25.12 31.55
N PRO A 7 24.23 24.95 32.01
CA PRO A 7 25.01 23.75 31.73
C PRO A 7 24.53 22.62 32.64
N ILE A 8 24.09 21.51 32.05
CA ILE A 8 23.74 20.31 32.81
C ILE A 8 25.04 19.59 33.15
N GLY A 9 25.61 19.93 34.30
CA GLY A 9 26.55 19.08 35.03
C GLY A 9 25.78 18.23 36.04
N GLY A 10 26.01 16.92 36.06
CA GLY A 10 25.41 15.99 37.00
C GLY A 10 25.35 14.57 36.44
N SER A 11 26.41 13.80 36.66
CA SER A 11 26.54 12.40 36.26
C SER A 11 25.53 11.52 37.02
N ALA A 12 24.45 11.11 36.34
CA ALA A 12 23.73 9.90 36.71
C ALA A 12 24.51 8.70 36.16
N HIS A 13 25.11 7.92 37.06
CA HIS A 13 25.76 6.65 36.73
C HIS A 13 24.71 5.67 36.17
N LEU A 14 24.61 5.58 34.85
CA LEU A 14 24.00 4.46 34.14
C LEU A 14 25.08 3.40 33.93
N SER A 15 24.89 2.23 34.53
CA SER A 15 25.79 1.08 34.40
C SER A 15 25.91 0.67 32.93
N GLY A 16 27.07 0.95 32.32
CA GLY A 16 27.37 0.56 30.93
C GLY A 16 28.41 1.42 30.21
N TYR A 17 28.88 2.52 30.82
CA TYR A 17 29.91 3.37 30.23
C TYR A 17 31.05 3.58 31.22
N GLU A 18 32.24 3.07 30.90
CA GLU A 18 33.45 3.63 31.50
C GLU A 18 33.60 5.08 30.99
N PRO A 19 33.85 6.04 31.88
CA PRO A 19 33.99 7.44 31.52
C PRO A 19 35.15 7.68 30.52
N PRO A 20 35.11 8.78 29.76
CA PRO A 20 36.04 9.06 28.65
C PRO A 20 37.49 9.34 29.07
N ASP A 21 37.83 9.18 30.36
CA ASP A 21 39.14 9.50 30.90
C ASP A 21 40.13 8.33 30.85
N ARG A 22 39.70 7.11 30.48
CA ARG A 22 40.57 5.92 30.43
C ARG A 22 40.24 4.92 29.31
N SER A 23 40.13 5.39 28.07
CA SER A 23 40.34 4.51 26.92
C SER A 23 41.47 5.05 26.03
N ASP A 24 42.44 4.20 25.85
CA ASP A 24 43.80 4.46 25.42
C ASP A 24 43.97 4.04 23.96
N TRP A 25 43.83 5.00 23.06
CA TRP A 25 44.60 5.05 21.80
C TRP A 25 44.50 6.45 21.16
N GLU A 26 45.14 7.42 21.83
CA GLU A 26 45.69 8.72 21.41
C GLU A 26 44.88 9.73 20.53
N THR A 27 43.71 9.38 19.99
CA THR A 27 42.73 10.36 19.43
C THR A 27 41.26 10.08 19.78
N GLY A 28 40.96 8.95 20.45
CA GLY A 28 39.73 8.71 21.22
C GLY A 28 38.40 8.49 20.46
N LEU A 29 38.37 8.54 19.12
CA LEU A 29 37.18 8.18 18.32
C LEU A 29 37.61 7.43 17.06
N HIS A 30 37.07 6.23 16.83
CA HIS A 30 37.19 5.54 15.55
C HIS A 30 36.53 6.42 14.46
N PRO A 31 37.07 6.47 13.21
CA PRO A 31 36.58 7.38 12.17
C PRO A 31 35.08 7.28 11.86
N MET A 32 34.44 6.17 12.23
CA MET A 32 33.00 5.91 12.03
C MET A 32 32.12 6.17 13.26
N ASP A 33 32.70 6.53 14.40
CA ASP A 33 31.96 6.75 15.66
C ASP A 33 30.95 7.89 15.55
N ASN A 34 31.14 8.80 14.60
CA ASN A 34 30.21 9.88 14.35
C ASN A 34 28.86 9.42 13.76
N LEU A 35 28.79 8.21 13.23
CA LEU A 35 27.59 7.63 12.62
C LEU A 35 27.14 6.33 13.31
N LEU A 36 27.80 5.95 14.41
CA LEU A 36 27.47 4.78 15.22
C LEU A 36 26.95 5.17 16.60
N ARG A 37 26.04 4.36 17.12
CA ARG A 37 25.54 4.42 18.50
C ARG A 37 26.42 3.56 19.38
N GLY A 38 27.44 4.19 19.99
CA GLY A 38 28.42 3.50 20.85
C GLY A 38 27.77 2.76 22.02
N GLU A 39 26.67 3.27 22.56
CA GLU A 39 25.89 2.66 23.64
C GLU A 39 25.17 1.36 23.22
N ARG A 40 25.14 1.05 21.92
CA ARG A 40 24.58 -0.19 21.37
C ARG A 40 25.68 -1.17 20.92
N LEU A 41 26.96 -0.84 21.17
CA LEU A 41 28.09 -1.71 20.90
C LEU A 41 28.54 -2.42 22.20
N PRO A 42 29.11 -3.65 22.12
CA PRO A 42 29.40 -4.41 20.89
C PRO A 42 28.13 -4.89 20.18
N HIS A 43 28.20 -5.01 18.86
CA HIS A 43 27.09 -5.52 18.06
C HIS A 43 26.88 -7.03 18.28
N ILE A 44 25.67 -7.54 17.99
CA ILE A 44 25.33 -8.96 18.21
C ILE A 44 25.84 -9.90 17.10
N TRP A 45 26.45 -9.37 16.04
CA TRP A 45 26.83 -10.16 14.87
C TRP A 45 28.01 -11.09 15.15
N CYS A 46 27.95 -12.28 14.55
CA CYS A 46 28.91 -13.34 14.78
C CYS A 46 30.28 -13.00 14.17
N GLN A 47 31.34 -13.57 14.74
CA GLN A 47 32.68 -13.51 14.16
C GLN A 47 32.67 -14.11 12.73
N GLY A 48 33.32 -13.43 11.80
CA GLY A 48 33.34 -13.82 10.38
C GLY A 48 32.04 -13.57 9.61
N CYS A 49 31.06 -12.86 10.19
CA CYS A 49 29.87 -12.40 9.47
C CYS A 49 30.21 -11.20 8.58
N GLY A 50 29.65 -11.14 7.36
CA GLY A 50 29.87 -10.02 6.44
C GLY A 50 29.09 -8.74 6.75
N LEU A 51 28.19 -8.74 7.74
CA LEU A 51 27.36 -7.58 8.08
C LEU A 51 28.17 -6.38 8.55
N GLY A 52 29.28 -6.62 9.27
CA GLY A 52 30.20 -5.55 9.67
C GLY A 52 30.75 -4.81 8.45
N THR A 53 31.28 -5.55 7.46
CA THR A 53 31.79 -4.95 6.22
C THR A 53 30.71 -4.19 5.45
N ALA A 54 29.50 -4.75 5.33
CA ALA A 54 28.39 -4.08 4.65
C ALA A 54 27.96 -2.77 5.34
N LEU A 55 27.96 -2.74 6.68
CA LEU A 55 27.70 -1.52 7.45
C LEU A 55 28.84 -0.51 7.27
N THR A 56 30.09 -0.96 7.36
CA THR A 56 31.28 -0.12 7.19
C THR A 56 31.33 0.56 5.82
N THR A 57 31.00 -0.16 4.74
CA THR A 57 30.95 0.42 3.38
C THR A 57 29.80 1.42 3.23
N PHE A 58 28.65 1.17 3.87
CA PHE A 58 27.55 2.13 3.89
C PHE A 58 27.87 3.40 4.69
N ILE A 59 28.52 3.28 5.85
CA ILE A 59 28.97 4.44 6.62
C ILE A 59 30.00 5.24 5.83
N SER A 60 30.96 4.55 5.21
CA SER A 60 32.00 5.20 4.39
C SER A 60 31.39 5.98 3.21
N SER A 61 30.36 5.43 2.54
CA SER A 61 29.69 6.13 1.45
C SER A 61 28.99 7.40 1.92
N LEU A 62 28.31 7.36 3.08
CA LEU A 62 27.70 8.55 3.69
C LEU A 62 28.73 9.60 4.06
N GLN A 63 29.83 9.21 4.71
CA GLN A 63 30.92 10.14 5.05
C GLN A 63 31.53 10.80 3.81
N TRP A 64 31.70 10.02 2.73
CA TRP A 64 32.17 10.55 1.47
C TRP A 64 31.17 11.58 0.88
N LEU A 65 29.87 11.28 0.90
CA LEU A 65 28.82 12.17 0.40
C LEU A 65 28.74 13.47 1.23
N VAL A 66 28.88 13.40 2.55
CA VAL A 66 28.98 14.60 3.41
C VAL A 66 30.19 15.44 3.00
N LYS A 67 31.37 14.83 2.93
CA LYS A 67 32.63 15.53 2.65
C LYS A 67 32.71 16.13 1.24
N ASN A 68 32.18 15.44 0.23
CA ASN A 68 32.40 15.78 -1.18
C ASN A 68 31.16 16.34 -1.89
N LYS A 69 29.96 16.09 -1.35
CA LYS A 69 28.68 16.51 -1.94
C LYS A 69 27.83 17.37 -0.99
N ASN A 70 28.38 17.71 0.19
CA ASN A 70 27.72 18.54 1.19
C ASN A 70 26.33 17.98 1.59
N TRP A 71 26.23 16.66 1.70
CA TRP A 71 25.02 16.00 2.19
C TRP A 71 24.73 16.38 3.64
N ASP A 72 23.46 16.62 3.92
CA ASP A 72 22.94 16.81 5.26
C ASP A 72 22.44 15.47 5.82
N LEU A 73 23.08 15.00 6.89
CA LEU A 73 22.74 13.73 7.53
C LEU A 73 21.37 13.77 8.23
N ASP A 74 20.87 14.95 8.60
CA ASP A 74 19.52 15.14 9.16
C ASP A 74 18.43 14.91 8.08
N LYS A 75 18.83 14.73 6.82
CA LYS A 75 17.95 14.33 5.71
C LYS A 75 18.08 12.86 5.35
N VAL A 76 18.87 12.07 6.06
CA VAL A 76 19.05 10.63 5.78
C VAL A 76 18.31 9.81 6.83
N ALA A 77 17.37 8.99 6.38
CA ALA A 77 16.64 8.06 7.24
C ALA A 77 16.92 6.61 6.84
N VAL A 78 17.17 5.76 7.85
CA VAL A 78 17.45 4.32 7.65
C VAL A 78 16.27 3.50 8.16
N VAL A 79 15.69 2.67 7.29
CA VAL A 79 14.59 1.78 7.63
C VAL A 79 15.07 0.34 7.51
N SER A 80 14.78 -0.48 8.51
CA SER A 80 15.11 -1.90 8.47
C SER A 80 13.92 -2.78 8.82
N GLY A 81 13.94 -4.01 8.32
CA GLY A 81 13.00 -5.05 8.71
C GLY A 81 13.57 -5.90 9.82
N ILE A 82 13.13 -7.15 9.91
CA ILE A 82 13.57 -8.08 10.98
C ILE A 82 14.64 -9.04 10.44
N GLY A 83 15.73 -9.17 11.18
CA GLY A 83 16.84 -10.08 10.88
C GLY A 83 18.17 -9.59 11.43
N CYS A 84 19.25 -10.35 11.21
CA CYS A 84 20.60 -9.93 11.64
C CYS A 84 20.98 -8.59 11.01
N SER A 85 20.80 -8.45 9.70
CA SER A 85 20.95 -7.18 8.95
C SER A 85 20.01 -6.09 9.46
N GLY A 86 18.79 -6.45 9.86
CA GLY A 86 17.79 -5.52 10.39
C GLY A 86 18.26 -4.71 11.60
N ARG A 87 19.22 -5.24 12.37
CA ARG A 87 19.81 -4.54 13.53
C ARG A 87 20.60 -3.29 13.18
N VAL A 88 20.95 -3.06 11.91
CA VAL A 88 21.64 -1.84 11.44
C VAL A 88 20.93 -0.56 11.93
N ALA A 89 19.59 -0.51 11.89
CA ALA A 89 18.85 0.65 12.39
C ALA A 89 19.08 0.92 13.89
N GLY A 90 19.40 -0.11 14.68
CA GLY A 90 19.76 0.06 16.09
C GLY A 90 21.16 0.62 16.29
N TYR A 91 22.09 0.41 15.35
CA TYR A 91 23.49 0.78 15.47
C TYR A 91 23.84 2.13 14.84
N MET A 92 23.02 2.63 13.91
CA MET A 92 23.30 3.88 13.22
C MET A 92 22.82 5.09 14.01
N ARG A 93 23.66 6.12 14.10
CA ARG A 93 23.35 7.42 14.69
C ARG A 93 22.71 8.36 13.66
N LEU A 94 21.59 7.90 13.10
CA LEU A 94 20.70 8.64 12.20
C LEU A 94 19.25 8.42 12.65
N ASP A 95 18.30 9.12 12.04
CA ASP A 95 16.89 8.76 12.15
C ASP A 95 16.69 7.36 11.57
N SER A 96 16.28 6.44 12.43
CA SER A 96 16.31 5.02 12.13
C SER A 96 15.05 4.31 12.60
N PHE A 97 14.46 3.47 11.75
CA PHE A 97 13.22 2.74 12.05
C PHE A 97 13.44 1.24 11.89
N HIS A 98 13.34 0.49 12.99
CA HIS A 98 13.33 -0.97 12.98
C HIS A 98 11.88 -1.44 12.99
N THR A 99 11.41 -1.93 11.84
CA THR A 99 9.99 -2.17 11.55
C THR A 99 9.63 -3.66 11.63
N THR A 100 8.44 -4.05 11.17
CA THR A 100 8.01 -5.44 11.12
C THR A 100 8.61 -6.19 9.92
N HIS A 101 8.67 -7.52 10.03
CA HIS A 101 9.33 -8.37 9.04
C HIS A 101 8.72 -8.22 7.64
N GLY A 102 9.56 -7.91 6.66
CA GLY A 102 9.21 -7.63 5.27
C GLY A 102 8.36 -6.40 5.06
N ARG A 103 8.31 -5.46 6.03
CA ARG A 103 7.55 -4.21 5.93
C ARG A 103 8.42 -2.96 5.90
N ALA A 104 9.74 -3.13 5.82
CA ALA A 104 10.69 -2.01 5.68
C ALA A 104 10.42 -1.16 4.42
N ILE A 105 10.19 -1.80 3.27
CA ILE A 105 9.90 -1.10 2.00
C ILE A 105 8.57 -0.32 2.05
N PRO A 106 7.44 -0.90 2.51
CA PRO A 106 6.19 -0.14 2.72
C PRO A 106 6.36 1.05 3.67
N PHE A 107 7.07 0.86 4.78
CA PHE A 107 7.31 1.94 5.74
C PHE A 107 8.17 3.06 5.11
N ALA A 108 9.26 2.70 4.43
CA ALA A 108 10.10 3.62 3.68
C ALA A 108 9.33 4.38 2.59
N THR A 109 8.40 3.71 1.91
CA THR A 109 7.51 4.32 0.92
C THR A 109 6.64 5.41 1.56
N GLY A 110 6.02 5.11 2.70
CA GLY A 110 5.24 6.09 3.45
C GLY A 110 6.09 7.28 3.90
N LEU A 111 7.28 7.02 4.44
CA LEU A 111 8.22 8.06 4.90
C LEU A 111 8.64 8.99 3.75
N LYS A 112 9.02 8.43 2.61
CA LYS A 112 9.45 9.19 1.43
C LYS A 112 8.31 9.99 0.79
N LEU A 113 7.08 9.45 0.76
CA LEU A 113 5.91 10.19 0.26
C LEU A 113 5.48 11.31 1.22
N ALA A 114 5.59 11.10 2.53
CA ALA A 114 5.27 12.11 3.53
C ALA A 114 6.29 13.26 3.55
N ASN A 115 7.57 12.95 3.33
CA ASN A 115 8.64 13.94 3.24
C ASN A 115 9.57 13.63 2.05
N PRO A 116 9.24 14.15 0.85
CA PRO A 116 10.02 13.92 -0.37
C PRO A 116 11.48 14.40 -0.30
N GLY A 117 11.79 15.32 0.62
CA GLY A 117 13.14 15.85 0.82
C GLY A 117 14.10 14.91 1.54
N LEU A 118 13.62 13.82 2.14
CA LEU A 118 14.48 12.83 2.80
C LEU A 118 15.13 11.88 1.77
N LYS A 119 16.38 11.49 2.00
CA LYS A 119 16.94 10.27 1.42
C LYS A 119 16.60 9.11 2.34
N VAL A 120 15.77 8.20 1.84
CA VAL A 120 15.34 7.02 2.60
C VAL A 120 16.08 5.79 2.11
N VAL A 121 16.76 5.11 3.03
CA VAL A 121 17.56 3.91 2.76
C VAL A 121 16.95 2.74 3.51
N VAL A 122 16.62 1.68 2.80
CA VAL A 122 16.23 0.40 3.41
C VAL A 122 17.49 -0.45 3.55
N PHE A 123 17.80 -0.93 4.75
CA PHE A 123 18.91 -1.87 4.98
C PHE A 123 18.36 -3.13 5.65
N SER A 124 18.33 -4.25 4.92
CA SER A 124 17.72 -5.49 5.40
C SER A 124 18.32 -6.74 4.75
N GLY A 125 17.79 -7.92 5.09
CA GLY A 125 18.28 -9.23 4.61
C GLY A 125 17.46 -9.78 3.44
N ASP A 126 17.99 -10.78 2.75
CA ASP A 126 17.33 -11.48 1.64
C ASP A 126 15.95 -12.03 2.01
N GLY A 127 15.81 -12.72 3.15
CA GLY A 127 14.51 -13.21 3.61
C GLY A 127 13.46 -12.13 3.89
N ASP A 128 13.92 -10.99 4.39
CA ASP A 128 13.05 -9.85 4.69
C ASP A 128 12.61 -9.13 3.40
N ILE A 129 13.52 -8.93 2.45
CA ILE A 129 13.23 -8.21 1.20
C ILE A 129 12.57 -9.09 0.14
N ALA A 130 13.12 -10.27 -0.14
CA ALA A 130 12.70 -11.13 -1.23
C ALA A 130 11.81 -12.30 -0.80
N GLY A 131 11.80 -12.64 0.50
CA GLY A 131 10.85 -13.60 1.08
C GLY A 131 9.50 -12.94 1.37
N ILE A 132 9.19 -12.72 2.67
CA ILE A 132 7.90 -12.14 3.09
C ILE A 132 7.69 -10.69 2.59
N GLY A 133 8.77 -9.98 2.23
CA GLY A 133 8.73 -8.65 1.62
C GLY A 133 8.61 -8.64 0.09
N GLY A 134 8.66 -9.80 -0.58
CA GLY A 134 8.85 -9.89 -2.04
C GLY A 134 7.83 -9.10 -2.86
N ASN A 135 6.54 -9.14 -2.47
CA ASN A 135 5.51 -8.38 -3.16
C ASN A 135 5.69 -6.85 -3.02
N HIS A 136 6.21 -6.39 -1.89
CA HIS A 136 6.52 -4.97 -1.70
C HIS A 136 7.76 -4.56 -2.48
N PHE A 137 8.76 -5.44 -2.57
CA PHE A 137 9.97 -5.23 -3.36
C PHE A 137 9.64 -4.99 -4.85
N ILE A 138 8.91 -5.91 -5.50
CA ILE A 138 8.55 -5.76 -6.92
C ILE A 138 7.70 -4.51 -7.18
N HIS A 139 6.82 -4.13 -6.24
CA HIS A 139 6.01 -2.92 -6.39
C HIS A 139 6.79 -1.63 -6.13
N ALA A 140 7.82 -1.65 -5.28
CA ALA A 140 8.69 -0.50 -5.08
C ALA A 140 9.56 -0.25 -6.32
N ALA A 141 10.12 -1.32 -6.89
CA ALA A 141 10.81 -1.27 -8.18
C ALA A 141 9.91 -0.69 -9.28
N ARG A 142 8.69 -1.23 -9.43
CA ARG A 142 7.73 -0.79 -10.46
C ARG A 142 7.33 0.67 -10.31
N ARG A 143 7.15 1.13 -9.07
CA ARG A 143 6.74 2.50 -8.76
C ARG A 143 7.89 3.50 -8.97
N ASN A 144 9.14 3.05 -8.86
CA ASN A 144 10.32 3.90 -9.04
C ASN A 144 10.34 5.13 -8.11
N LEU A 145 9.96 4.97 -6.84
CA LEU A 145 10.12 6.02 -5.84
C LEU A 145 11.60 6.10 -5.41
N ASP A 146 12.12 7.31 -5.16
CA ASP A 146 13.51 7.57 -4.75
C ASP A 146 13.82 7.00 -3.34
N ILE A 147 14.06 5.69 -3.30
CA ILE A 147 14.39 4.87 -2.15
C ILE A 147 15.52 3.93 -2.58
N THR A 148 16.55 3.83 -1.74
CA THR A 148 17.67 2.90 -1.95
C THR A 148 17.50 1.69 -1.05
N VAL A 149 17.41 0.48 -1.62
CA VAL A 149 17.34 -0.78 -0.88
C VAL A 149 18.70 -1.48 -0.94
N ILE A 150 19.30 -1.65 0.23
CA ILE A 150 20.50 -2.44 0.47
C ILE A 150 20.05 -3.78 1.06
N CYS A 151 20.21 -4.84 0.28
CA CYS A 151 19.83 -6.20 0.66
C CYS A 151 21.07 -7.03 0.90
N VAL A 152 21.34 -7.39 2.16
CA VAL A 152 22.42 -8.33 2.48
C VAL A 152 21.92 -9.74 2.32
N ASN A 153 22.35 -10.41 1.25
CA ASN A 153 22.03 -11.79 0.94
C ASN A 153 23.08 -12.71 1.56
N ASN A 154 22.67 -13.49 2.56
CA ASN A 154 23.54 -14.47 3.21
C ASN A 154 23.05 -15.92 3.03
N PHE A 155 22.11 -16.09 2.09
CA PHE A 155 21.55 -17.37 1.66
C PHE A 155 20.77 -18.14 2.72
N ASN A 156 20.38 -17.54 3.85
CA ASN A 156 19.55 -18.19 4.86
C ASN A 156 18.87 -17.23 5.84
N TYR A 157 18.00 -17.75 6.70
CA TYR A 157 17.46 -16.97 7.81
C TYR A 157 18.34 -17.10 9.06
N GLY A 158 19.44 -16.35 9.08
CA GLY A 158 20.45 -16.45 10.15
C GLY A 158 19.92 -16.21 11.57
N MET A 159 19.11 -15.18 11.79
CA MET A 159 18.63 -14.80 13.13
C MET A 159 17.69 -15.82 13.75
N THR A 160 16.93 -16.55 12.92
CA THR A 160 15.95 -17.54 13.37
C THR A 160 16.55 -18.93 13.49
N GLY A 161 17.85 -19.11 13.22
CA GLY A 161 18.55 -20.38 13.40
C GLY A 161 19.05 -21.03 12.11
N GLY A 162 18.89 -20.40 10.95
CA GLY A 162 19.47 -20.87 9.69
C GLY A 162 18.54 -21.70 8.82
N GLN A 163 17.26 -21.33 8.75
CA GLN A 163 16.29 -21.92 7.85
C GLN A 163 16.59 -21.56 6.39
N VAL A 164 16.02 -22.35 5.48
CA VAL A 164 15.99 -22.03 4.05
C VAL A 164 15.32 -20.68 3.82
N GLY A 165 15.89 -19.87 2.93
CA GLY A 165 15.35 -18.59 2.47
C GLY A 165 15.16 -18.59 0.97
N SER A 166 14.51 -17.55 0.44
CA SER A 166 14.15 -17.48 -0.98
C SER A 166 15.34 -17.34 -1.95
N THR A 167 16.54 -17.10 -1.44
CA THR A 167 17.79 -17.07 -2.21
C THR A 167 18.72 -18.25 -1.88
N THR A 168 18.35 -19.14 -0.96
CA THR A 168 19.18 -20.30 -0.63
C THR A 168 19.41 -21.13 -1.89
N PRO A 169 20.68 -21.38 -2.29
CA PRO A 169 20.93 -22.07 -3.55
C PRO A 169 20.28 -23.45 -3.63
N HIS A 170 19.96 -23.89 -4.83
CA HIS A 170 19.41 -25.22 -5.06
C HIS A 170 20.37 -26.29 -4.52
N ALA A 171 19.85 -27.40 -3.99
CA ALA A 171 20.57 -28.46 -3.29
C ALA A 171 21.35 -28.06 -2.01
N ALA A 172 21.48 -26.76 -1.69
CA ALA A 172 22.12 -26.31 -0.46
C ALA A 172 21.33 -26.72 0.78
N ARG A 173 22.04 -27.06 1.86
CA ARG A 173 21.46 -27.53 3.12
C ARG A 173 21.18 -26.38 4.07
N ALA A 174 20.03 -26.42 4.73
CA ALA A 174 19.67 -25.54 5.82
C ALA A 174 19.01 -26.35 6.95
N VAL A 175 18.68 -25.71 8.08
CA VAL A 175 18.05 -26.40 9.22
C VAL A 175 16.73 -27.06 8.83
N THR A 176 15.94 -26.42 7.96
CA THR A 176 14.64 -26.93 7.47
C THR A 176 14.74 -27.73 6.17
N THR A 177 15.90 -27.76 5.53
CA THR A 177 16.17 -28.50 4.28
C THR A 177 17.45 -29.31 4.43
N GLN A 178 17.46 -30.24 5.39
CA GLN A 178 18.68 -31.01 5.72
C GLN A 178 19.13 -31.97 4.61
N TYR A 179 18.27 -32.26 3.64
CA TYR A 179 18.54 -33.09 2.46
C TYR A 179 18.80 -32.26 1.19
N GLY A 180 18.96 -30.94 1.35
CA GLY A 180 19.13 -30.01 0.24
C GLY A 180 17.86 -29.23 -0.07
N ASN A 181 18.02 -28.00 -0.55
CA ASN A 181 16.93 -27.16 -1.01
C ASN A 181 16.41 -27.66 -2.36
N PHE A 182 15.16 -28.09 -2.40
CA PHE A 182 14.52 -28.58 -3.63
C PHE A 182 13.80 -27.46 -4.41
N GLU A 183 13.68 -26.26 -3.83
CA GLU A 183 13.11 -25.10 -4.51
C GLU A 183 14.18 -24.39 -5.36
N TYR A 184 13.74 -23.65 -6.38
CA TYR A 184 14.61 -22.80 -7.16
C TYR A 184 14.73 -21.42 -6.50
N PRO A 185 15.96 -20.92 -6.26
CA PRO A 185 16.17 -19.62 -5.65
C PRO A 185 15.78 -18.47 -6.58
N PHE A 186 15.44 -17.31 -6.02
CA PHE A 186 15.29 -16.09 -6.80
C PHE A 186 16.64 -15.53 -7.25
N ASN A 187 16.74 -15.26 -8.54
CA ASN A 187 17.74 -14.35 -9.10
C ASN A 187 17.33 -12.89 -8.76
N LEU A 188 17.87 -12.33 -7.68
CA LEU A 188 17.52 -10.97 -7.23
C LEU A 188 17.85 -9.84 -8.24
N PRO A 189 18.99 -9.84 -8.96
CA PRO A 189 19.25 -8.90 -10.05
C PRO A 189 18.15 -8.92 -11.08
N TYR A 190 17.73 -10.10 -11.53
CA TYR A 190 16.67 -10.21 -12.50
C TYR A 190 15.31 -9.84 -11.94
N LEU A 191 15.00 -10.23 -10.69
CA LEU A 191 13.76 -9.85 -10.02
C LEU A 191 13.63 -8.33 -9.88
N ALA A 192 14.70 -7.64 -9.52
CA ALA A 192 14.76 -6.18 -9.47
C ALA A 192 14.55 -5.57 -10.87
N ALA A 193 15.27 -6.09 -11.88
CA ALA A 193 15.22 -5.63 -13.26
C ALA A 193 13.80 -5.79 -13.85
N ALA A 194 13.24 -7.00 -13.77
CA ALA A 194 11.89 -7.32 -14.22
C ALA A 194 10.81 -6.56 -13.42
N GLY A 195 11.07 -6.29 -12.14
CA GLY A 195 10.25 -5.41 -11.31
C GLY A 195 10.28 -3.95 -11.74
N GLY A 196 11.24 -3.53 -12.58
CA GLY A 196 11.31 -2.18 -13.12
C GLY A 196 12.30 -1.25 -12.42
N ALA A 197 13.21 -1.76 -11.58
CA ALA A 197 14.24 -0.96 -10.92
C ALA A 197 15.01 -0.09 -11.94
N SER A 198 15.38 1.12 -11.52
CA SER A 198 16.17 2.04 -12.37
C SER A 198 17.66 2.02 -12.03
N PHE A 199 18.04 1.38 -10.92
CA PHE A 199 19.43 1.11 -10.58
C PHE A 199 19.53 -0.28 -9.92
N MET A 200 20.46 -1.11 -10.39
CA MET A 200 20.71 -2.43 -9.80
C MET A 200 22.20 -2.78 -9.84
N ALA A 201 22.74 -3.17 -8.68
CA ALA A 201 24.09 -3.73 -8.58
C ALA A 201 24.18 -4.90 -7.58
N ARG A 202 25.16 -5.78 -7.79
CA ARG A 202 25.53 -6.86 -6.87
C ARG A 202 27.03 -6.85 -6.61
N TRP A 203 27.41 -6.99 -5.34
CA TRP A 203 28.80 -7.21 -4.92
C TRP A 203 28.86 -8.19 -3.75
N THR A 204 29.91 -9.00 -3.68
CA THR A 204 30.26 -9.65 -2.41
C THR A 204 30.93 -8.64 -1.47
N VAL A 205 30.91 -8.92 -0.17
CA VAL A 205 31.63 -8.11 0.84
C VAL A 205 33.15 -8.11 0.69
N LEU A 206 33.73 -8.95 -0.19
CA LEU A 206 35.15 -8.91 -0.56
C LEU A 206 35.51 -7.62 -1.30
N HIS A 207 34.59 -7.14 -2.14
CA HIS A 207 34.78 -5.99 -3.01
C HIS A 207 34.47 -4.67 -2.30
N ALA A 208 34.91 -4.52 -1.04
CA ALA A 208 34.51 -3.42 -0.15
C ALA A 208 34.62 -2.03 -0.80
N ARG A 209 35.70 -1.73 -1.54
CA ARG A 209 35.85 -0.45 -2.25
C ARG A 209 34.83 -0.27 -3.39
N ARG A 210 34.61 -1.30 -4.21
CA ARG A 210 33.65 -1.22 -5.32
C ARG A 210 32.21 -1.12 -4.81
N LEU A 211 31.91 -1.87 -3.75
CA LEU A 211 30.64 -1.79 -3.04
C LEU A 211 30.43 -0.37 -2.48
N GLU A 212 31.42 0.19 -1.82
CA GLU A 212 31.38 1.55 -1.27
C GLU A 212 31.14 2.60 -2.36
N TRP A 213 31.81 2.53 -3.50
CA TRP A 213 31.57 3.41 -4.66
C TRP A 213 30.16 3.24 -5.23
N THR A 214 29.72 2.00 -5.40
CA THR A 214 28.38 1.66 -5.90
C THR A 214 27.28 2.18 -4.96
N LEU A 215 27.50 2.11 -3.65
CA LEU A 215 26.56 2.66 -2.67
C LEU A 215 26.45 4.18 -2.79
N ARG A 216 27.55 4.91 -3.07
CA ARG A 216 27.48 6.35 -3.34
C ARG A 216 26.58 6.63 -4.56
N GLU A 217 26.80 5.91 -5.65
CA GLU A 217 26.00 6.03 -6.88
C GLU A 217 24.52 5.70 -6.62
N ALA A 218 24.23 4.59 -5.92
CA ALA A 218 22.86 4.18 -5.58
C ALA A 218 22.14 5.18 -4.67
N LEU A 219 22.88 5.88 -3.81
CA LEU A 219 22.37 6.92 -2.93
C LEU A 219 22.13 8.24 -3.68
N GLU A 220 22.91 8.56 -4.71
CA GLU A 220 22.69 9.75 -5.55
C GLU A 220 21.63 9.52 -6.63
N HIS A 221 21.39 8.28 -7.02
CA HIS A 221 20.42 7.91 -8.06
C HIS A 221 19.01 8.39 -7.73
N ARG A 222 18.32 8.91 -8.76
CA ARG A 222 16.94 9.38 -8.69
C ARG A 222 15.99 8.28 -9.17
N GLY A 223 15.41 7.57 -8.23
CA GLY A 223 14.50 6.46 -8.49
C GLY A 223 14.74 5.31 -7.52
N PHE A 224 14.10 4.18 -7.77
CA PHE A 224 14.29 3.00 -6.94
C PHE A 224 15.64 2.33 -7.27
N SER A 225 16.52 2.27 -6.27
CA SER A 225 17.83 1.62 -6.38
C SER A 225 17.88 0.36 -5.55
N PHE A 226 18.41 -0.72 -6.12
CA PHE A 226 18.63 -1.98 -5.42
C PHE A 226 20.11 -2.37 -5.45
N VAL A 227 20.70 -2.60 -4.28
CA VAL A 227 22.07 -3.11 -4.14
C VAL A 227 22.02 -4.40 -3.35
N GLU A 228 22.34 -5.51 -4.01
CA GLU A 228 22.53 -6.80 -3.36
C GLU A 228 23.97 -6.94 -2.88
N ILE A 229 24.13 -7.26 -1.59
CA ILE A 229 25.42 -7.52 -0.97
C ILE A 229 25.47 -8.98 -0.57
N ILE A 230 26.29 -9.80 -1.24
CA ILE A 230 26.48 -11.19 -0.87
C ILE A 230 27.47 -11.27 0.29
N ALA A 231 27.05 -11.90 1.39
CA ALA A 231 27.80 -11.92 2.65
C ALA A 231 27.83 -13.32 3.28
N PRO A 232 28.95 -13.74 3.91
CA PRO A 232 29.01 -15.01 4.62
C PRO A 232 28.14 -15.00 5.88
N CYS A 233 27.41 -16.09 6.10
CA CYS A 233 26.81 -16.44 7.40
C CYS A 233 27.60 -17.59 8.04
N SER A 234 28.54 -17.24 8.94
CA SER A 234 29.51 -18.17 9.51
C SER A 234 28.90 -19.23 10.45
N THR A 235 27.82 -18.89 11.16
CA THR A 235 27.23 -19.76 12.20
C THR A 235 26.17 -20.71 11.66
N ALA A 236 25.47 -20.32 10.60
CA ALA A 236 24.33 -21.07 10.08
C ALA A 236 24.56 -21.58 8.64
N TYR A 237 24.62 -20.73 7.60
CA TYR A 237 24.76 -21.22 6.22
C TYR A 237 26.05 -22.03 6.04
N ALA A 238 27.17 -21.47 6.49
CA ALA A 238 28.49 -22.11 6.40
C ALA A 238 28.59 -23.41 7.22
N ARG A 239 27.74 -23.60 8.23
CA ARG A 239 27.77 -24.82 9.06
C ARG A 239 27.32 -26.05 8.27
N TRP A 240 26.34 -25.88 7.39
CA TRP A 240 25.66 -26.98 6.71
C TRP A 240 26.21 -27.26 5.31
N ASN A 241 26.86 -26.27 4.69
CA ASN A 241 27.27 -26.31 3.28
C ASN A 241 28.79 -26.48 3.11
N PRO A 242 29.25 -27.16 2.03
CA PRO A 242 30.67 -27.47 1.82
C PRO A 242 31.60 -26.23 1.81
N GLU A 243 31.13 -25.09 1.30
CA GLU A 243 31.87 -23.82 1.22
C GLU A 243 32.34 -23.34 2.60
N GLY A 244 31.57 -23.64 3.64
CA GLY A 244 31.89 -23.27 5.01
C GLY A 244 32.78 -24.27 5.75
N LYS A 245 32.96 -25.47 5.21
CA LYS A 245 33.83 -26.50 5.80
C LYS A 245 35.29 -26.35 5.35
N GLY A 246 35.53 -25.76 4.17
CA GLY A 246 36.86 -25.42 3.67
C GLY A 246 37.82 -26.62 3.52
N LEU A 247 39.09 -26.31 3.23
CA LEU A 247 40.22 -27.25 3.06
C LEU A 247 40.86 -27.67 4.39
N ASP A 248 40.42 -27.11 5.52
CA ASP A 248 40.83 -27.47 6.88
C ASP A 248 39.60 -27.92 7.68
N PRO A 249 39.23 -29.22 7.59
CA PRO A 249 38.10 -29.79 8.32
C PRO A 249 38.24 -29.68 9.85
N GLN A 250 39.45 -29.38 10.35
CA GLN A 250 39.78 -29.41 11.77
C GLN A 250 39.58 -28.05 12.45
N ASN A 251 39.54 -26.94 11.70
CA ASN A 251 39.41 -25.58 12.27
C ASN A 251 38.10 -24.86 11.91
N LEU A 252 36.99 -25.42 12.40
CA LEU A 252 35.62 -24.90 12.25
C LEU A 252 35.39 -23.49 12.85
N LYS A 253 36.37 -22.86 13.51
CA LYS A 253 36.26 -21.48 14.03
C LYS A 253 36.38 -20.43 12.92
N ARG A 254 36.86 -20.80 11.73
CA ARG A 254 37.14 -19.87 10.61
C ARG A 254 36.13 -19.94 9.46
N ARG A 255 34.94 -20.53 9.65
CA ARG A 255 33.94 -20.72 8.57
C ARG A 255 33.66 -19.47 7.73
N GLY A 256 33.56 -18.30 8.35
CA GLY A 256 33.35 -17.06 7.62
C GLY A 256 34.48 -16.74 6.64
N LEU A 257 35.74 -16.99 7.04
CA LEU A 257 36.91 -16.82 6.18
C LEU A 257 36.92 -17.83 5.04
N GLU A 258 36.54 -19.09 5.29
CA GLU A 258 36.51 -20.13 4.26
C GLU A 258 35.46 -19.82 3.18
N VAL A 259 34.26 -19.39 3.58
CA VAL A 259 33.23 -18.92 2.64
C VAL A 259 33.74 -17.72 1.83
N MET A 260 34.46 -16.79 2.47
CA MET A 260 35.03 -15.63 1.79
C MET A 260 36.11 -16.01 0.77
N LYS A 261 37.02 -16.94 1.11
CA LYS A 261 37.99 -17.48 0.14
C LYS A 261 37.29 -18.17 -1.03
N HIS A 262 36.20 -18.90 -0.75
CA HIS A 262 35.40 -19.53 -1.77
C HIS A 262 34.77 -18.48 -2.71
N TYR A 263 34.11 -17.45 -2.16
CA TYR A 263 33.55 -16.34 -2.95
C TYR A 263 34.61 -15.62 -3.79
N GLN A 264 35.85 -15.48 -3.30
CA GLN A 264 36.95 -14.90 -4.07
C GLN A 264 37.30 -15.75 -5.30
N LYS A 265 37.21 -17.08 -5.19
CA LYS A 265 37.51 -18.02 -6.28
C LYS A 265 36.41 -18.03 -7.34
N VAL A 266 35.15 -17.94 -6.93
CA VAL A 266 33.98 -18.09 -7.81
C VAL A 266 33.37 -16.76 -8.27
N GLY A 267 33.79 -15.65 -7.66
CA GLY A 267 33.37 -14.31 -8.04
C GLY A 267 33.87 -13.92 -9.43
N LYS A 268 32.96 -13.46 -10.28
CA LYS A 268 33.25 -13.01 -11.64
C LYS A 268 32.66 -11.64 -11.85
N ILE A 269 33.54 -10.65 -11.98
CA ILE A 269 33.15 -9.28 -12.30
C ILE A 269 32.78 -9.20 -13.78
N SER A 270 31.51 -8.96 -14.09
CA SER A 270 31.00 -8.89 -15.46
C SER A 270 29.78 -7.96 -15.50
N PRO A 271 29.99 -6.63 -15.45
CA PRO A 271 28.91 -5.64 -15.43
C PRO A 271 28.06 -5.64 -16.72
N GLU A 272 28.59 -6.14 -17.82
CA GLU A 272 27.89 -6.31 -19.10
C GLU A 272 26.91 -7.49 -19.12
N THR A 273 26.96 -8.37 -18.10
CA THR A 273 26.03 -9.50 -18.00
C THR A 273 24.60 -8.99 -17.82
N HIS A 274 23.68 -9.47 -18.66
CA HIS A 274 22.27 -9.15 -18.50
C HIS A 274 21.75 -9.73 -17.17
N PRO A 275 20.92 -9.01 -16.38
CA PRO A 275 20.49 -9.45 -15.05
C PRO A 275 19.90 -10.87 -14.98
N LYS A 276 19.17 -11.29 -16.02
CA LYS A 276 18.61 -12.65 -16.16
C LYS A 276 19.67 -13.76 -16.08
N ASP A 277 20.88 -13.46 -16.54
CA ASP A 277 22.00 -14.40 -16.64
C ASP A 277 22.96 -14.26 -15.43
N ALA A 278 22.66 -13.33 -14.51
CA ALA A 278 23.41 -13.10 -13.28
C ALA A 278 22.88 -13.93 -12.09
N ASP A 279 22.33 -15.11 -12.34
CA ASP A 279 21.91 -16.01 -11.25
C ASP A 279 23.11 -16.60 -10.50
N ILE A 280 22.90 -17.06 -9.26
CA ILE A 280 23.92 -17.80 -8.52
C ILE A 280 24.00 -19.22 -9.09
N LYS A 281 25.13 -19.57 -9.71
CA LYS A 281 25.31 -20.92 -10.26
C LYS A 281 25.81 -21.86 -9.18
N VAL A 282 25.27 -23.09 -9.18
CA VAL A 282 25.66 -24.15 -8.26
C VAL A 282 25.97 -25.45 -9.00
N ASP A 283 26.72 -26.34 -8.35
CA ASP A 283 26.84 -27.74 -8.76
C ASP A 283 25.68 -28.60 -8.21
N GLU A 284 25.71 -29.90 -8.50
CA GLU A 284 24.74 -30.90 -8.04
C GLU A 284 24.62 -31.05 -6.51
N ASN A 285 25.62 -30.58 -5.76
CA ASN A 285 25.66 -30.62 -4.31
C ASN A 285 25.26 -29.26 -3.68
N GLY A 286 24.84 -28.30 -4.50
CA GLY A 286 24.46 -26.96 -4.09
C GLY A 286 25.64 -26.05 -3.72
N VAL A 287 26.87 -26.43 -4.10
CA VAL A 287 28.05 -25.58 -3.91
C VAL A 287 28.04 -24.49 -4.96
N ILE A 288 28.18 -23.24 -4.52
CA ILE A 288 28.24 -22.10 -5.43
C ILE A 288 29.48 -22.20 -6.34
N THR A 289 29.29 -22.16 -7.66
CA THR A 289 30.36 -22.26 -8.66
C THR A 289 30.64 -20.95 -9.39
N GLU A 290 29.67 -20.03 -9.42
CA GLU A 290 29.85 -18.69 -10.00
C GLU A 290 28.98 -17.67 -9.26
N ILE A 291 29.57 -16.50 -8.97
CA ILE A 291 28.85 -15.31 -8.51
C ILE A 291 29.16 -14.18 -9.48
N VAL A 292 28.19 -13.81 -10.32
CA VAL A 292 28.34 -12.65 -11.20
C VAL A 292 28.21 -11.36 -10.38
N GLU A 293 29.18 -10.47 -10.49
CA GLU A 293 29.26 -9.22 -9.73
C GLU A 293 29.37 -8.01 -10.67
N GLY A 294 28.73 -6.90 -10.29
CA GLY A 294 28.75 -5.67 -11.10
C GLY A 294 27.56 -4.76 -10.85
N LYS A 295 27.61 -3.58 -11.49
CA LYS A 295 26.45 -2.72 -11.69
C LYS A 295 25.81 -3.10 -13.02
N PHE A 296 24.61 -3.66 -12.97
CA PHE A 296 23.93 -4.21 -14.16
C PHE A 296 22.90 -3.25 -14.76
N ILE A 297 22.31 -2.37 -13.94
CA ILE A 297 21.32 -1.38 -14.38
C ILE A 297 21.68 -0.03 -13.80
N ASP A 298 21.68 0.97 -14.68
CA ASP A 298 21.75 2.40 -14.37
C ASP A 298 20.95 3.13 -15.46
N ASP A 299 19.62 3.09 -15.32
CA ASP A 299 18.65 3.59 -16.29
C ASP A 299 17.66 4.53 -15.57
N PRO A 300 18.01 5.83 -15.43
CA PRO A 300 17.16 6.80 -14.74
C PRO A 300 15.77 6.91 -15.38
N LYS A 301 14.73 6.64 -14.59
CA LYS A 301 13.32 6.73 -14.97
C LYS A 301 12.63 7.85 -14.19
N PRO A 302 11.51 8.41 -14.68
CA PRO A 302 10.72 9.36 -13.91
C PRO A 302 10.38 8.78 -12.53
N ASP A 303 10.71 9.52 -11.47
CA ASP A 303 10.37 9.11 -10.12
C ASP A 303 8.86 9.24 -9.87
N LEU A 304 8.33 8.41 -8.97
CA LEU A 304 6.90 8.43 -8.62
C LEU A 304 6.43 9.79 -8.13
N GLN A 305 7.27 10.49 -7.35
CA GLN A 305 6.90 11.77 -6.75
C GLN A 305 6.61 12.82 -7.81
N LYS A 306 7.46 12.93 -8.84
CA LYS A 306 7.22 13.82 -9.99
C LYS A 306 5.90 13.51 -10.68
N SER A 307 5.58 12.22 -10.83
CA SER A 307 4.32 11.80 -11.46
C SER A 307 3.11 12.20 -10.61
N ILE A 308 3.20 12.04 -9.29
CA ILE A 308 2.18 12.50 -8.33
C ILE A 308 2.04 14.03 -8.42
N ASP A 309 3.14 14.78 -8.41
CA ASP A 309 3.13 16.24 -8.46
C ASP A 309 2.51 16.78 -9.74
N GLN A 310 2.79 16.14 -10.88
CA GLN A 310 2.16 16.48 -12.17
C GLN A 310 0.65 16.26 -12.14
N MET A 311 0.20 15.12 -11.61
CA MET A 311 -1.23 14.83 -11.48
C MET A 311 -1.92 15.77 -10.48
N ALA A 312 -1.27 16.09 -9.37
CA ALA A 312 -1.78 17.03 -8.38
C ALA A 312 -1.97 18.44 -8.98
N LYS A 313 -1.00 18.92 -9.77
CA LYS A 313 -1.10 20.19 -10.50
C LYS A 313 -2.25 20.18 -11.51
N ALA A 314 -2.38 19.11 -12.30
CA ALA A 314 -3.47 18.97 -13.27
C ALA A 314 -4.84 18.94 -12.59
N ALA A 315 -4.94 18.32 -11.41
CA ALA A 315 -6.18 18.21 -10.63
C ALA A 315 -6.53 19.50 -9.85
N GLU A 316 -5.58 20.41 -9.65
CA GLU A 316 -5.75 21.56 -8.75
C GLU A 316 -6.93 22.46 -9.15
N LYS A 317 -7.07 22.77 -10.44
CA LYS A 317 -8.20 23.59 -10.94
C LYS A 317 -9.54 22.91 -10.65
N LYS A 318 -9.65 21.61 -10.94
CA LYS A 318 -10.86 20.83 -10.70
C LYS A 318 -11.18 20.76 -9.20
N TRP A 319 -10.17 20.55 -8.36
CA TRP A 319 -10.31 20.55 -6.91
C TRP A 319 -10.78 21.91 -6.38
N LYS A 320 -10.23 23.03 -6.86
CA LYS A 320 -10.67 24.38 -6.49
C LYS A 320 -12.15 24.60 -6.83
N THR A 321 -12.59 24.17 -8.01
CA THR A 321 -14.01 24.23 -8.39
C THR A 321 -14.89 23.39 -7.45
N VAL A 322 -14.51 22.14 -7.18
CA VAL A 322 -15.25 21.26 -6.24
C VAL A 322 -15.31 21.87 -4.84
N LYS A 323 -14.18 22.36 -4.33
CA LYS A 323 -14.07 23.02 -3.02
C LYS A 323 -14.96 24.26 -2.93
N GLN A 324 -15.01 25.07 -3.98
CA GLN A 324 -15.89 26.23 -4.04
C GLN A 324 -17.37 25.80 -4.09
N GLY A 325 -17.70 24.76 -4.85
CA GLY A 325 -19.03 24.16 -4.86
C GLY A 325 -19.47 23.72 -3.46
N ILE A 326 -18.62 22.99 -2.74
CA ILE A 326 -18.88 22.57 -1.35
C ILE A 326 -19.11 23.79 -0.43
N LYS A 327 -18.31 24.86 -0.56
CA LYS A 327 -18.48 26.09 0.23
C LYS A 327 -19.79 26.82 -0.08
N ASN A 328 -20.23 26.76 -1.33
CA ASN A 328 -21.44 27.43 -1.82
C ASN A 328 -22.71 26.59 -1.61
N ARG A 329 -22.61 25.38 -1.04
CA ARG A 329 -23.77 24.53 -0.79
C ARG A 329 -24.80 25.24 0.09
N PRO A 330 -26.09 25.17 -0.27
CA PRO A 330 -27.15 25.76 0.54
C PRO A 330 -27.18 25.08 1.90
N ARG A 331 -27.31 25.89 2.95
CA ARG A 331 -27.55 25.40 4.30
C ARG A 331 -29.05 25.31 4.51
N LEU A 332 -29.61 24.12 4.29
CA LEU A 332 -31.01 23.87 4.64
C LEU A 332 -31.17 23.84 6.16
N LYS A 333 -32.36 24.21 6.62
CA LYS A 333 -32.71 24.05 8.03
C LYS A 333 -32.74 22.54 8.34
N ALA A 334 -32.14 22.16 9.46
CA ALA A 334 -32.19 20.78 9.92
C ALA A 334 -33.65 20.34 10.06
N ARG A 335 -33.93 19.11 9.61
CA ARG A 335 -35.26 18.51 9.71
C ARG A 335 -35.66 18.41 11.18
N LYS A 336 -36.87 18.88 11.52
CA LYS A 336 -37.38 18.88 12.91
C LYS A 336 -38.09 17.58 13.30
N GLY A 337 -38.70 16.88 12.35
CA GLY A 337 -39.45 15.65 12.60
C GLY A 337 -38.55 14.44 12.68
N HIS A 338 -38.79 13.56 13.66
CA HIS A 338 -38.12 12.27 13.77
C HIS A 338 -38.38 11.40 12.54
N VAL A 339 -37.31 10.83 11.98
CA VAL A 339 -37.36 9.86 10.89
C VAL A 339 -36.95 8.51 11.48
N PRO A 340 -37.87 7.53 11.57
CA PRO A 340 -37.51 6.18 11.98
C PRO A 340 -36.57 5.54 10.97
N ARG A 341 -35.91 4.45 11.35
CA ARG A 341 -35.09 3.65 10.45
C ARG A 341 -35.90 3.26 9.22
N THR A 342 -35.62 3.93 8.10
CA THR A 342 -36.29 3.75 6.83
C THR A 342 -35.35 3.00 5.91
N GLU A 343 -35.80 1.86 5.43
CA GLU A 343 -35.02 0.97 4.59
C GLU A 343 -35.60 0.93 3.18
N LEU A 344 -34.74 1.17 2.20
CA LEU A 344 -35.10 1.21 0.79
C LEU A 344 -34.23 0.24 -0.01
N GLN A 345 -34.87 -0.61 -0.79
CA GLN A 345 -34.25 -1.42 -1.84
C GLN A 345 -34.51 -0.82 -3.22
N LEU A 346 -33.46 -0.47 -3.96
CA LEU A 346 -33.56 -0.07 -5.37
C LEU A 346 -33.04 -1.19 -6.26
N GLY A 347 -33.72 -1.48 -7.37
CA GLY A 347 -33.36 -2.56 -8.26
C GLY A 347 -33.67 -2.26 -9.73
N GLY A 348 -32.79 -2.69 -10.63
CA GLY A 348 -32.95 -2.52 -12.07
C GLY A 348 -31.80 -3.13 -12.87
N PHE A 349 -31.76 -2.87 -14.17
CA PHE A 349 -30.64 -3.24 -15.03
C PHE A 349 -29.48 -2.24 -14.94
N GLY A 350 -28.27 -2.72 -15.25
CA GLY A 350 -27.13 -1.84 -15.47
C GLY A 350 -27.44 -0.75 -16.49
N GLY A 351 -27.15 0.51 -16.15
CA GLY A 351 -27.45 1.67 -17.00
C GLY A 351 -28.76 2.41 -16.68
N GLN A 352 -29.68 1.84 -15.89
CA GLN A 352 -30.90 2.52 -15.43
C GLN A 352 -30.67 3.51 -14.28
N GLY A 353 -29.42 3.66 -13.81
CA GLY A 353 -29.07 4.64 -12.78
C GLY A 353 -29.53 4.28 -11.36
N ILE A 354 -29.69 2.99 -11.05
CA ILE A 354 -30.08 2.49 -9.72
C ILE A 354 -29.08 2.90 -8.63
N ILE A 355 -27.79 2.66 -8.86
CA ILE A 355 -26.70 3.07 -7.94
C ILE A 355 -26.71 4.59 -7.74
N SER A 356 -26.87 5.35 -8.83
CA SER A 356 -26.95 6.81 -8.78
C SER A 356 -28.15 7.28 -7.96
N ALA A 357 -29.29 6.62 -8.08
CA ALA A 357 -30.49 6.94 -7.32
C ALA A 357 -30.29 6.72 -5.81
N GLY A 358 -29.70 5.60 -5.40
CA GLY A 358 -29.36 5.35 -4.01
C GLY A 358 -28.37 6.36 -3.44
N LYS A 359 -27.36 6.76 -4.23
CA LYS A 359 -26.41 7.81 -3.85
C LYS A 359 -27.09 9.18 -3.69
N ILE A 360 -28.01 9.55 -4.59
CA ILE A 360 -28.78 10.81 -4.50
C ILE A 360 -29.58 10.84 -3.20
N ILE A 361 -30.27 9.76 -2.85
CA ILE A 361 -31.05 9.68 -1.61
C ILE A 361 -30.14 9.77 -0.38
N GLY A 362 -29.06 8.99 -0.33
CA GLY A 362 -28.13 9.02 0.80
C GLY A 362 -27.48 10.39 0.99
N GLN A 363 -27.11 11.06 -0.11
CA GLN A 363 -26.59 12.43 -0.08
C GLN A 363 -27.65 13.44 0.36
N ALA A 364 -28.90 13.30 -0.07
CA ALA A 364 -30.00 14.15 0.35
C ALA A 364 -30.24 14.03 1.86
N ALA A 365 -30.30 12.80 2.37
CA ALA A 365 -30.45 12.51 3.79
C ALA A 365 -29.28 13.06 4.63
N ALA A 366 -28.04 12.69 4.30
CA ALA A 366 -26.88 13.00 5.12
C ALA A 366 -26.42 14.46 5.02
N ILE A 367 -26.35 15.01 3.80
CA ILE A 367 -25.76 16.33 3.59
C ILE A 367 -26.78 17.43 3.84
N TYR A 368 -28.00 17.27 3.34
CA TYR A 368 -29.00 18.34 3.32
C TYR A 368 -29.98 18.24 4.49
N ASP A 369 -30.56 17.06 4.73
CA ASP A 369 -31.50 16.84 5.85
C ASP A 369 -30.82 16.59 7.21
N LYS A 370 -29.50 16.34 7.22
CA LYS A 370 -28.70 16.07 8.43
C LYS A 370 -29.12 14.79 9.19
N LEU A 371 -29.52 13.78 8.44
CA LEU A 371 -29.86 12.45 8.95
C LEU A 371 -28.65 11.52 8.89
N GLU A 372 -28.71 10.43 9.64
CA GLU A 372 -27.81 9.29 9.45
C GLU A 372 -28.23 8.55 8.17
N ALA A 373 -27.26 8.21 7.33
CA ALA A 373 -27.53 7.45 6.11
C ALA A 373 -26.41 6.45 5.81
N CYS A 374 -26.79 5.22 5.47
CA CYS A 374 -25.89 4.21 4.91
C CYS A 374 -26.32 3.89 3.48
N PHE A 375 -25.35 3.82 2.58
CA PHE A 375 -25.56 3.44 1.19
C PHE A 375 -24.67 2.24 0.88
N THR A 376 -25.29 1.15 0.43
CA THR A 376 -24.58 -0.03 -0.04
C THR A 376 -25.00 -0.38 -1.46
N GLN A 377 -24.05 -0.88 -2.23
CA GLN A 377 -24.26 -1.29 -3.61
C GLN A 377 -24.04 -2.79 -3.72
N SER A 378 -24.94 -3.48 -4.43
CA SER A 378 -24.82 -4.90 -4.73
C SER A 378 -24.77 -5.05 -6.24
N TYR A 379 -23.63 -5.53 -6.74
CA TYR A 379 -23.44 -5.88 -8.14
C TYR A 379 -23.22 -7.39 -8.21
N GLY A 380 -23.99 -8.09 -9.05
CA GLY A 380 -23.71 -9.48 -9.38
C GLY A 380 -22.47 -9.56 -10.29
N PRO A 381 -21.75 -10.69 -10.36
CA PRO A 381 -20.58 -10.85 -11.22
C PRO A 381 -20.87 -10.67 -12.72
N GLU A 382 -22.13 -10.51 -13.13
CA GLU A 382 -22.58 -10.39 -14.51
C GLU A 382 -22.33 -8.97 -15.08
N ALA A 383 -21.48 -8.87 -16.10
CA ALA A 383 -21.12 -7.60 -16.73
C ALA A 383 -22.26 -6.94 -17.54
N ARG A 384 -23.32 -7.68 -17.93
CA ARG A 384 -24.51 -7.17 -18.65
C ARG A 384 -25.76 -7.99 -18.29
N GLY A 385 -26.91 -7.32 -18.18
CA GLY A 385 -28.21 -7.98 -17.96
C GLY A 385 -28.52 -8.41 -16.53
N GLY A 386 -27.54 -8.40 -15.62
CA GLY A 386 -27.75 -8.72 -14.21
C GLY A 386 -28.57 -7.65 -13.47
N ALA A 387 -29.31 -8.08 -12.44
CA ALA A 387 -30.06 -7.20 -11.54
C ALA A 387 -29.09 -6.41 -10.65
N ALA A 388 -28.80 -5.17 -11.03
CA ALA A 388 -28.09 -4.22 -10.20
C ALA A 388 -28.99 -3.80 -9.02
N GLY A 389 -28.43 -3.79 -7.82
CA GLY A 389 -29.14 -3.37 -6.61
C GLY A 389 -28.38 -2.28 -5.87
N SER A 390 -29.12 -1.37 -5.25
CA SER A 390 -28.56 -0.50 -4.22
C SER A 390 -29.53 -0.38 -3.06
N GLN A 391 -28.99 -0.22 -1.87
CA GLN A 391 -29.75 -0.16 -0.64
C GLN A 391 -29.43 1.14 0.07
N VAL A 392 -30.45 1.74 0.69
CA VAL A 392 -30.32 2.95 1.48
C VAL A 392 -31.02 2.73 2.82
N VAL A 393 -30.30 2.99 3.91
CA VAL A 393 -30.85 3.04 5.26
C VAL A 393 -30.75 4.48 5.73
N ILE A 394 -31.85 5.05 6.21
CA ILE A 394 -31.94 6.45 6.66
C ILE A 394 -32.53 6.47 8.07
N SER A 395 -32.01 7.30 8.96
CA SER A 395 -32.52 7.42 10.33
C SER A 395 -32.17 8.76 10.95
N SER A 396 -32.99 9.25 11.89
CA SER A 396 -32.58 10.34 12.78
C SER A 396 -31.65 9.89 13.90
N ALA A 397 -31.61 8.59 14.21
CA ALA A 397 -30.73 7.99 15.22
C ALA A 397 -29.55 7.26 14.57
N PRO A 398 -28.41 7.07 15.28
CA PRO A 398 -27.25 6.34 14.78
C PRO A 398 -27.59 5.00 14.13
N ILE A 399 -27.06 4.75 12.93
CA ILE A 399 -27.22 3.48 12.22
C ILE A 399 -26.09 2.55 12.65
N HIS A 400 -26.40 1.58 13.52
CA HIS A 400 -25.41 0.59 13.99
C HIS A 400 -25.16 -0.54 12.98
N TYR A 401 -26.16 -0.88 12.15
CA TYR A 401 -26.05 -1.89 11.12
C TYR A 401 -26.37 -1.28 9.74
N PRO A 402 -25.40 -1.27 8.79
CA PRO A 402 -25.49 -0.47 7.57
C PRO A 402 -26.32 -1.09 6.44
N ASN A 403 -26.63 -2.39 6.51
CA ASN A 403 -27.44 -3.08 5.51
C ASN A 403 -28.92 -3.07 5.90
N ILE A 404 -29.80 -3.28 4.91
CA ILE A 404 -31.24 -3.51 5.15
C ILE A 404 -31.47 -4.86 5.81
N THR A 405 -32.51 -4.95 6.63
CA THR A 405 -32.99 -6.16 7.30
C THR A 405 -34.49 -6.37 7.06
N GLU A 406 -35.26 -5.28 7.06
CA GLU A 406 -36.72 -5.25 6.92
C GLU A 406 -37.10 -4.10 5.96
N PRO A 407 -36.86 -4.25 4.65
CA PRO A 407 -37.10 -3.18 3.69
C PRO A 407 -38.59 -2.84 3.60
N GLY A 408 -38.94 -1.67 4.13
CA GLY A 408 -40.30 -1.11 4.10
C GLY A 408 -40.66 -0.40 2.80
N SER A 409 -39.71 -0.19 1.90
CA SER A 409 -39.99 0.32 0.55
C SER A 409 -39.04 -0.21 -0.51
N ALA A 410 -39.50 -0.27 -1.75
CA ALA A 410 -38.70 -0.64 -2.90
C ALA A 410 -39.03 0.15 -4.16
N VAL A 411 -38.01 0.41 -4.97
CA VAL A 411 -38.10 1.01 -6.31
C VAL A 411 -37.50 0.02 -7.30
N ILE A 412 -38.33 -0.53 -8.19
CA ILE A 412 -37.97 -1.61 -9.10
C ILE A 412 -38.23 -1.20 -10.55
N MET A 413 -37.18 -1.24 -11.37
CA MET A 413 -37.21 -0.77 -12.76
C MET A 413 -36.93 -1.88 -13.79
N SER A 414 -36.82 -3.13 -13.34
CA SER A 414 -36.68 -4.29 -14.23
C SER A 414 -37.29 -5.55 -13.65
N GLN A 415 -37.74 -6.46 -14.53
CA GLN A 415 -38.33 -7.73 -14.13
C GLN A 415 -37.36 -8.61 -13.31
N GLY A 416 -36.09 -8.69 -13.72
CA GLY A 416 -35.10 -9.47 -12.96
C GLY A 416 -34.81 -8.90 -11.57
N ALA A 417 -34.94 -7.58 -11.38
CA ALA A 417 -34.85 -6.97 -10.06
C ALA A 417 -36.12 -7.22 -9.23
N TYR A 418 -37.28 -7.24 -9.87
CA TYR A 418 -38.54 -7.61 -9.23
C TYR A 418 -38.44 -9.01 -8.61
N GLU A 419 -38.07 -10.01 -9.42
CA GLU A 419 -37.97 -11.41 -8.99
C GLU A 419 -36.96 -11.60 -7.84
N LYS A 420 -35.89 -10.82 -7.85
CA LYS A 420 -34.81 -10.91 -6.85
C LYS A 420 -35.15 -10.23 -5.53
N TYR A 421 -35.75 -9.05 -5.57
CA TYR A 421 -35.83 -8.17 -4.40
C TYR A 421 -37.22 -8.08 -3.77
N VAL A 422 -38.30 -8.25 -4.54
CA VAL A 422 -39.67 -8.19 -4.01
C VAL A 422 -39.98 -9.29 -2.98
N PRO A 423 -39.46 -10.53 -3.11
CA PRO A 423 -39.64 -11.54 -2.07
C PRO A 423 -39.07 -11.16 -0.71
N LEU A 424 -38.11 -10.23 -0.67
CA LEU A 424 -37.41 -9.81 0.56
C LEU A 424 -38.12 -8.66 1.29
N LEU A 425 -39.20 -8.10 0.75
CA LEU A 425 -39.91 -6.98 1.34
C LEU A 425 -40.74 -7.39 2.56
N THR A 426 -40.79 -6.52 3.58
CA THR A 426 -41.65 -6.72 4.75
C THR A 426 -43.13 -6.57 4.38
N SER A 427 -44.03 -7.20 5.14
CA SER A 427 -45.47 -7.00 4.95
C SER A 427 -45.85 -5.53 5.16
N GLY A 428 -46.78 -5.04 4.34
CA GLY A 428 -47.17 -3.63 4.26
C GLY A 428 -46.13 -2.73 3.56
N ALA A 429 -45.02 -3.28 3.06
CA ALA A 429 -44.02 -2.50 2.35
C ALA A 429 -44.59 -1.87 1.07
N MET A 430 -44.03 -0.71 0.71
CA MET A 430 -44.39 0.01 -0.49
C MET A 430 -43.50 -0.41 -1.67
N LEU A 431 -44.11 -0.92 -2.74
CA LEU A 431 -43.41 -1.30 -3.96
C LEU A 431 -43.75 -0.32 -5.10
N LEU A 432 -42.75 0.36 -5.62
CA LEU A 432 -42.85 1.22 -6.79
C LEU A 432 -42.23 0.51 -8.00
N ILE A 433 -43.03 0.26 -9.04
CA ILE A 433 -42.55 -0.39 -10.27
C ILE A 433 -42.66 0.53 -11.48
N ASP A 434 -41.72 0.42 -12.41
CA ASP A 434 -41.90 0.98 -13.75
C ASP A 434 -42.86 0.09 -14.54
N ASP A 435 -44.10 0.54 -14.75
CA ASP A 435 -45.19 -0.28 -15.31
C ASP A 435 -45.01 -0.64 -16.79
N GLY A 436 -44.13 0.08 -17.50
CA GLY A 436 -43.74 -0.25 -18.87
C GLY A 436 -42.74 -1.41 -18.96
N LEU A 437 -42.01 -1.69 -17.87
CA LEU A 437 -40.88 -2.63 -17.84
C LEU A 437 -41.05 -3.80 -16.87
N VAL A 438 -41.95 -3.67 -15.90
CA VAL A 438 -42.16 -4.65 -14.84
C VAL A 438 -43.63 -5.06 -14.83
N LYS A 439 -43.89 -6.36 -14.96
CA LYS A 439 -45.22 -6.93 -14.87
C LYS A 439 -45.28 -7.84 -13.63
N PRO A 440 -46.05 -7.47 -12.60
CA PRO A 440 -46.30 -8.36 -11.49
C PRO A 440 -46.91 -9.68 -12.01
N PRO A 441 -46.40 -10.84 -11.57
CA PRO A 441 -46.96 -12.14 -11.92
C PRO A 441 -48.32 -12.35 -11.22
N ASP A 442 -49.07 -13.37 -11.64
CA ASP A 442 -50.39 -13.69 -11.08
C ASP A 442 -50.34 -13.99 -9.57
N ASN A 443 -49.21 -14.50 -9.08
CA ASN A 443 -48.96 -14.76 -7.66
C ASN A 443 -48.30 -13.57 -6.93
N HIS A 444 -48.52 -12.34 -7.40
CA HIS A 444 -48.05 -11.13 -6.72
C HIS A 444 -48.59 -11.08 -5.28
N ARG A 445 -47.71 -10.69 -4.36
CA ARG A 445 -48.02 -10.54 -2.94
C ARG A 445 -49.12 -9.50 -2.74
N ASP A 446 -50.19 -9.88 -2.05
CA ASP A 446 -51.32 -9.03 -1.68
C ASP A 446 -51.07 -8.24 -0.38
N ASP A 447 -50.06 -8.65 0.37
CA ASP A 447 -49.66 -8.04 1.63
C ASP A 447 -48.77 -6.79 1.47
N ILE A 448 -48.40 -6.42 0.25
CA ILE A 448 -47.60 -5.21 -0.07
C ILE A 448 -48.39 -4.21 -0.91
N ILE A 449 -48.06 -2.93 -0.78
CA ILE A 449 -48.74 -1.84 -1.49
C ILE A 449 -47.99 -1.51 -2.77
N THR A 450 -48.51 -1.93 -3.92
CA THR A 450 -47.83 -1.79 -5.22
C THR A 450 -48.40 -0.64 -6.04
N HIS A 451 -47.53 0.25 -6.51
CA HIS A 451 -47.85 1.34 -7.43
C HIS A 451 -47.08 1.20 -8.73
N GLY A 452 -47.80 1.13 -9.85
CA GLY A 452 -47.26 1.24 -11.20
C GLY A 452 -47.04 2.70 -11.58
N ILE A 453 -45.84 3.02 -12.05
CA ILE A 453 -45.46 4.37 -12.47
C ILE A 453 -44.97 4.29 -13.91
N PRO A 454 -45.51 5.10 -14.84
CA PRO A 454 -45.02 5.15 -16.22
C PRO A 454 -43.73 5.98 -16.31
N ALA A 455 -42.71 5.58 -15.55
CA ALA A 455 -41.50 6.38 -15.32
C ALA A 455 -40.65 6.50 -16.59
N THR A 456 -40.43 5.40 -17.32
CA THR A 456 -39.72 5.41 -18.60
C THR A 456 -40.45 6.27 -19.63
N LYS A 457 -41.77 6.09 -19.77
CA LYS A 457 -42.59 6.90 -20.70
C LYS A 457 -42.57 8.39 -20.33
N THR A 458 -42.72 8.72 -19.05
CA THR A 458 -42.65 10.12 -18.57
C THR A 458 -41.29 10.74 -18.88
N ALA A 459 -40.20 9.97 -18.73
CA ALA A 459 -38.85 10.43 -19.05
C ALA A 459 -38.64 10.62 -20.57
N GLU A 460 -39.24 9.77 -21.40
CA GLU A 460 -39.29 9.91 -22.86
C GLU A 460 -40.02 11.18 -23.29
N ASP A 461 -41.22 11.42 -22.73
CA ASP A 461 -42.04 12.61 -23.02
C ASP A 461 -41.31 13.93 -22.64
N LEU A 462 -40.45 13.88 -21.62
CA LEU A 462 -39.60 14.99 -21.20
C LEU A 462 -38.30 15.11 -22.02
N GLY A 463 -38.10 14.26 -23.02
CA GLY A 463 -36.94 14.28 -23.93
C GLY A 463 -35.65 13.72 -23.33
N ASN A 464 -35.72 12.98 -22.22
CA ASN A 464 -34.55 12.35 -21.60
C ASN A 464 -34.91 11.02 -20.92
N VAL A 465 -34.89 9.93 -21.69
CA VAL A 465 -35.16 8.55 -21.24
C VAL A 465 -34.35 8.15 -20.00
N ARG A 466 -33.13 8.70 -19.83
CA ARG A 466 -32.26 8.40 -18.68
C ARG A 466 -32.76 8.99 -17.36
N ALA A 467 -33.79 9.84 -17.38
CA ALA A 467 -34.39 10.44 -16.20
C ALA A 467 -35.51 9.58 -15.58
N ALA A 468 -35.78 8.38 -16.08
CA ALA A 468 -36.80 7.48 -15.54
C ALA A 468 -36.60 7.19 -14.04
N ASN A 469 -35.36 6.94 -13.62
CA ASN A 469 -35.04 6.76 -12.20
C ASN A 469 -35.35 8.02 -11.36
N THR A 470 -35.24 9.20 -11.96
CA THR A 470 -35.47 10.49 -11.31
C THR A 470 -36.96 10.74 -11.11
N VAL A 471 -37.82 10.29 -12.05
CA VAL A 471 -39.27 10.25 -11.87
C VAL A 471 -39.62 9.35 -10.67
N MET A 472 -39.05 8.14 -10.62
CA MET A 472 -39.26 7.21 -9.49
C MET A 472 -38.81 7.82 -8.16
N LEU A 473 -37.68 8.52 -8.12
CA LEU A 473 -37.21 9.23 -6.92
C LEU A 473 -38.17 10.32 -6.47
N GLY A 474 -38.72 11.10 -7.39
CA GLY A 474 -39.73 12.12 -7.10
C GLY A 474 -40.94 11.50 -6.40
N PHE A 475 -41.47 10.43 -6.99
CA PHE A 475 -42.62 9.71 -6.45
C PHE A 475 -42.32 9.11 -5.08
N TRP A 476 -41.20 8.38 -4.93
CA TRP A 476 -40.79 7.80 -3.66
C TRP A 476 -40.65 8.87 -2.56
N THR A 477 -40.07 10.03 -2.91
CA THR A 477 -39.91 11.15 -1.97
C THR A 477 -41.27 11.68 -1.51
N ALA A 478 -42.23 11.83 -2.42
CA ALA A 478 -43.56 12.29 -2.08
C ALA A 478 -44.30 11.33 -1.15
N VAL A 479 -44.25 10.03 -1.45
CA VAL A 479 -45.05 9.04 -0.73
C VAL A 479 -44.39 8.66 0.60
N VAL A 480 -43.12 8.28 0.59
CA VAL A 480 -42.41 7.82 1.81
C VAL A 480 -42.06 8.99 2.74
N GLY A 481 -41.67 10.14 2.18
CA GLY A 481 -41.38 11.34 2.97
C GLY A 481 -40.17 11.24 3.92
N ALA A 482 -39.33 10.20 3.78
CA ALA A 482 -38.14 10.01 4.61
C ALA A 482 -37.04 11.07 4.37
N VAL A 483 -37.08 11.74 3.22
CA VAL A 483 -36.20 12.86 2.86
C VAL A 483 -37.06 14.03 2.36
N THR A 484 -36.66 15.26 2.65
CA THR A 484 -37.38 16.46 2.18
C THR A 484 -37.26 16.65 0.67
N ARG A 485 -38.27 17.29 0.07
CA ARG A 485 -38.31 17.60 -1.36
C ARG A 485 -37.11 18.46 -1.76
N GLU A 486 -36.81 19.48 -0.96
CA GLU A 486 -35.72 20.42 -1.20
C GLU A 486 -34.36 19.71 -1.15
N ALA A 487 -34.12 18.86 -0.15
CA ALA A 487 -32.89 18.08 -0.04
C ALA A 487 -32.67 17.18 -1.25
N MET A 488 -33.74 16.52 -1.73
CA MET A 488 -33.68 15.68 -2.92
C MET A 488 -33.37 16.51 -4.18
N GLN A 489 -34.01 17.66 -4.37
CA GLN A 489 -33.76 18.53 -5.52
C GLN A 489 -32.30 19.04 -5.57
N TYR A 490 -31.72 19.44 -4.43
CA TYR A 490 -30.33 19.85 -4.36
C TYR A 490 -29.36 18.69 -4.59
N SER A 491 -29.61 17.53 -3.96
CA SER A 491 -28.79 16.33 -4.16
C SER A 491 -28.80 15.87 -5.63
N LEU A 492 -29.97 15.88 -6.26
CA LEU A 492 -30.14 15.56 -7.66
C LEU A 492 -29.36 16.53 -8.55
N SER A 493 -29.49 17.83 -8.32
CA SER A 493 -28.80 18.88 -9.09
C SER A 493 -27.29 18.76 -9.05
N GLU A 494 -26.72 18.31 -7.93
CA GLU A 494 -25.27 18.07 -7.80
C GLU A 494 -24.81 16.72 -8.40
N SER A 495 -25.73 15.76 -8.53
CA SER A 495 -25.41 14.39 -8.93
C SER A 495 -25.55 14.15 -10.44
N VAL A 496 -26.29 15.01 -11.15
CA VAL A 496 -26.49 14.91 -12.60
C VAL A 496 -25.58 15.88 -13.37
N PRO A 497 -25.26 15.61 -14.65
CA PRO A 497 -24.53 16.56 -15.48
C PRO A 497 -25.23 17.93 -15.53
N GLY A 498 -24.44 19.02 -15.48
CA GLY A 498 -24.97 20.38 -15.42
C GLY A 498 -25.98 20.73 -16.53
N LYS A 499 -25.78 20.21 -17.75
CA LYS A 499 -26.68 20.41 -18.90
C LYS A 499 -28.04 19.74 -18.74
N THR A 500 -28.16 18.75 -17.87
CA THR A 500 -29.38 17.95 -17.68
C THR A 500 -30.07 18.25 -16.35
N VAL A 501 -29.59 19.21 -15.56
CA VAL A 501 -30.18 19.55 -14.25
C VAL A 501 -31.66 19.93 -14.39
N GLU A 502 -31.98 20.83 -15.32
CA GLU A 502 -33.34 21.33 -15.49
C GLU A 502 -34.34 20.21 -15.86
N VAL A 503 -33.98 19.36 -16.84
CA VAL A 503 -34.85 18.24 -17.25
C VAL A 503 -35.00 17.21 -16.14
N ASN A 504 -33.96 16.94 -15.35
CA ASN A 504 -34.05 16.02 -14.21
C ASN A 504 -34.89 16.60 -13.07
N LEU A 505 -34.80 17.92 -12.80
CA LEU A 505 -35.68 18.58 -11.82
C LEU A 505 -37.14 18.53 -12.27
N LYS A 506 -37.43 18.73 -13.56
CA LYS A 506 -38.77 18.58 -14.13
C LYS A 506 -39.29 17.14 -14.02
N ALA A 507 -38.44 16.14 -14.27
CA ALA A 507 -38.78 14.72 -14.13
C ALA A 507 -39.06 14.34 -12.67
N PHE A 508 -38.20 14.80 -11.75
CA PHE A 508 -38.42 14.64 -10.31
C PHE A 508 -39.74 15.28 -9.87
N GLU A 509 -40.03 16.49 -10.35
CA GLU A 509 -41.25 17.20 -9.99
C GLU A 509 -42.51 16.47 -10.50
N HIS A 510 -42.49 15.96 -11.73
CA HIS A 510 -43.59 15.14 -12.25
C HIS A 510 -43.85 13.92 -11.37
N GLY A 511 -42.80 13.18 -11.01
CA GLY A 511 -42.90 12.03 -10.09
C GLY A 511 -43.43 12.44 -8.72
N TYR A 512 -42.94 13.55 -8.17
CA TYR A 512 -43.34 14.06 -6.86
C TYR A 512 -44.83 14.45 -6.83
N GLN A 513 -45.31 15.19 -7.83
CA GLN A 513 -46.72 15.57 -7.93
C GLN A 513 -47.64 14.37 -8.14
N ALA A 514 -47.20 13.36 -8.90
CA ALA A 514 -47.94 12.11 -9.05
C ALA A 514 -48.05 11.36 -7.71
N GLY A 515 -46.96 11.27 -6.94
CA GLY A 515 -46.96 10.63 -5.63
C GLY A 515 -47.82 11.37 -4.60
N MET A 516 -47.87 12.70 -4.63
CA MET A 516 -48.72 13.50 -3.74
C MET A 516 -50.22 13.28 -3.93
N LYS A 517 -50.66 12.82 -5.11
CA LYS A 517 -52.08 12.50 -5.37
C LYS A 517 -52.55 11.18 -4.76
N LEU A 518 -51.61 10.36 -4.27
CA LEU A 518 -51.89 9.06 -3.64
C LEU A 518 -51.87 9.12 -2.11
N LYS A 519 -51.44 10.26 -1.54
CA LYS A 519 -51.63 10.61 -0.14
C LYS A 519 -52.99 11.25 0.05
#